data_AF-A0A7Y7IVD0-F1
#
_entry.id   AF-A0A7Y7IVD0-F1
#
_cell.length_a   1.000
_cell.length_b   1.000
_cell.length_c   1.000
_cell.angle_alpha   90.00
_cell.angle_beta   90.00
_cell.angle_gamma   90.00
#
_symmetry.space_group_name_H-M   'P 1'
#
loop_
_entity.id
_entity.type
_entity.pdbx_description
1 polymer ?
#
loop_
_entity_poly.entity_id
_entity_poly.type
_entity_poly.pdbx_seq_one_letter_code
_entity_poly.pdbx_strand_id
1 'polypeptide(L)' 'MGEIDLNLLPALDALLAEGSVTGAARRLGLSSSAMSRTLARLRSATGDP' A
#
# COMPACT_ATOMS: atom_id res chain seq x y z
N MET A 1 18.18 0.46 11.09
CA MET A 1 16.80 0.99 11.04
C MET A 1 16.56 1.34 9.58
N GLY A 2 15.90 0.43 8.84
CA GLY A 2 15.71 0.60 7.40
C GLY A 2 14.95 1.90 7.13
N GLU A 3 15.39 2.67 6.13
CA GLU A 3 14.70 3.90 5.73
C GLU A 3 13.23 3.58 5.44
N ILE A 4 12.34 4.31 6.10
CA ILE A 4 10.92 4.25 5.82
C ILE A 4 10.71 4.89 4.45
N ASP A 5 10.29 4.10 3.47
CA ASP A 5 9.93 4.60 2.14
C ASP A 5 8.63 5.43 2.24
N LEU A 6 8.78 6.74 2.35
CA LEU A 6 7.67 7.68 2.47
C LEU A 6 6.77 7.71 1.23
N ASN A 7 7.22 7.17 0.09
CA ASN A 7 6.38 7.02 -1.09
C ASN A 7 5.26 5.98 -0.89
N LEU A 8 5.29 5.22 0.21
CA LEU A 8 4.22 4.28 0.57
C LEU A 8 3.02 4.97 1.25
N LEU A 9 3.17 6.21 1.73
CA LEU A 9 2.10 6.92 2.44
C LEU A 9 0.81 7.12 1.61
N PRO A 10 0.85 7.48 0.31
CA PRO A 10 -0.37 7.57 -0.50
C PRO A 10 -1.07 6.22 -0.68
N ALA A 11 -0.30 5.14 -0.79
CA ALA A 11 -0.85 3.80 -0.87
C ALA A 11 -1.50 3.36 0.44
N LEU A 12 -0.87 3.70 1.58
CA LEU A 12 -1.44 3.45 2.91
C LEU A 12 -2.77 4.20 3.09
N ASP A 13 -2.84 5.48 2.75
CA ASP A 13 -4.10 6.25 2.78
C ASP A 13 -5.19 5.61 1.93
N ALA A 14 -4.88 5.26 0.69
CA ALA A 14 -5.84 4.62 -0.21
C ALA A 14 -6.33 3.26 0.32
N LEU A 15 -5.42 2.45 0.89
CA LEU A 15 -5.77 1.14 1.46
C LEU A 15 -6.67 1.28 2.69
N LEU A 16 -6.38 2.24 3.58
CA LEU A 16 -7.18 2.48 4.78
C LEU A 16 -8.56 3.05 4.44
N ALA A 17 -8.65 3.94 3.45
CA ALA A 17 -9.90 4.54 3.02
C ALA A 17 -10.81 3.56 2.27
N GLU A 18 -10.24 2.72 1.39
CA GLU A 18 -11.02 1.80 0.55
C GLU A 18 -11.28 0.45 1.23
N GLY A 19 -10.47 0.04 2.22
CA GLY A 19 -10.56 -1.27 2.87
C GLY A 19 -10.32 -2.45 1.92
N SER A 20 -9.85 -2.18 0.69
CA SER A 20 -9.72 -3.17 -0.38
C SER A 20 -8.55 -2.83 -1.30
N VAL A 21 -7.73 -3.83 -1.60
CA VAL A 21 -6.62 -3.72 -2.56
C VAL A 21 -7.11 -3.28 -3.94
N THR A 22 -8.24 -3.82 -4.41
CA THR A 22 -8.78 -3.48 -5.73
C THR A 22 -9.34 -2.05 -5.77
N GLY A 23 -10.00 -1.60 -4.69
CA GLY A 23 -10.48 -0.23 -4.56
C GLY A 23 -9.33 0.78 -4.53
N ALA A 24 -8.33 0.52 -3.68
CA ALA A 24 -7.14 1.34 -3.57
C ALA A 24 -6.33 1.41 -4.87
N ALA A 25 -6.18 0.27 -5.57
CA ALA A 25 -5.54 0.21 -6.88
C ALA A 25 -6.24 1.11 -7.90
N ARG A 26 -7.57 1.00 -8.00
CA ARG A 26 -8.37 1.83 -8.89
C ARG A 26 -8.26 3.31 -8.55
N ARG A 27 -8.31 3.68 -7.26
CA ARG A 27 -8.18 5.07 -6.81
C ARG A 27 -6.83 5.69 -7.18
N LEU A 28 -5.75 4.91 -7.15
CA LEU A 28 -4.41 5.37 -7.47
C LEU A 28 -3.99 5.10 -8.93
N GLY A 29 -4.89 4.61 -9.79
CA GLY A 29 -4.57 4.31 -11.19
C GLY A 29 -3.57 3.16 -11.37
N LEU A 30 -3.50 2.26 -10.39
CA LEU A 30 -2.61 1.09 -10.37
C LEU A 30 -3.36 -0.20 -10.72
N SER A 31 -2.63 -1.24 -11.09
CA SER A 31 -3.17 -2.59 -11.14
C SER A 31 -3.30 -3.18 -9.73
N SER A 32 -4.26 -4.10 -9.53
CA SER A 32 -4.39 -4.79 -8.23
C SER A 32 -3.13 -5.54 -7.84
N SER A 33 -2.37 -6.07 -8.80
CA SER A 33 -1.09 -6.74 -8.51
C SER A 33 -0.01 -5.77 -8.05
N ALA A 34 0.05 -4.56 -8.60
CA ALA A 34 0.94 -3.50 -8.12
C ALA A 34 0.56 -3.08 -6.70
N MET A 35 -0.73 -2.90 -6.42
CA MET A 35 -1.20 -2.56 -5.08
C MET A 35 -0.90 -3.66 -4.05
N SER A 36 -1.07 -4.94 -4.39
CA SER A 36 -0.70 -6.06 -3.49
C SER A 36 0.79 -6.04 -3.13
N ARG A 37 1.68 -5.74 -4.08
CA ARG A 37 3.13 -5.61 -3.79
C ARG A 37 3.42 -4.43 -2.87
N THR A 38 2.73 -3.31 -3.08
CA THR A 38 2.85 -2.13 -2.21
C THR A 38 2.36 -2.41 -0.79
N LEU A 39 1.23 -3.11 -0.64
CA LEU A 39 0.74 -3.57 0.67
C LEU A 39 1.74 -4.49 1.37
N ALA A 40 2.35 -5.44 0.65
CA ALA A 40 3.39 -6.31 1.22
C ALA A 40 4.62 -5.52 1.70
N ARG A 41 5.03 -4.48 0.97
CA ARG A 41 6.11 -3.57 1.39
C ARG A 41 5.73 -2.76 2.63
N LEU A 42 4.50 -2.22 2.67
CA LEU A 42 3.97 -1.51 3.85
C LEU A 42 4.03 -2.41 5.08
N ARG A 43 3.50 -3.63 4.96
CA ARG A 43 3.52 -4.66 5.99
C ARG A 43 4.91 -4.98 6.50
N SER A 44 5.86 -5.19 5.60
CA SER A 44 7.27 -5.41 5.97
C SER A 44 7.90 -4.20 6.67
N ALA A 45 7.53 -2.97 6.30
CA ALA A 45 8.08 -1.75 6.88
C ALA A 45 7.48 -1.44 8.26
N THR A 46 6.23 -1.81 8.50
CA THR A 46 5.52 -1.59 9.78
C THR A 46 5.56 -2.79 10.72
N GLY A 47 6.04 -3.95 10.25
CA GLY A 47 6.01 -5.20 11.03
C GLY A 47 4.61 -5.82 11.13
N ASP A 48 3.73 -5.51 10.18
CA ASP A 48 2.35 -6.04 10.10
C ASP A 48 2.32 -7.29 9.19
N PRO A 49 1.76 -8.45 9.61
CA PRO A 49 1.68 -9.66 8.79
C PRO A 49 0.61 -9.64 7.68
#